data_AF-A0A812WI05-F1
#
_entry.id   AF-A0A812WI05-F1
#
_cell.length_a   1.000
_cell.length_b   1.000
_cell.length_c   1.000
_cell.angle_alpha   90.00
_cell.angle_beta   90.00
_cell.angle_gamma   90.00
#
_symmetry.space_group_name_H-M   'P 1'
#
loop_
_entity.id
_entity.type
_entity.pdbx_description
1 polymer ?
#
loop_
_entity_poly.entity_id
_entity_poly.type
_entity_poly.pdbx_seq_one_letter_code
_entity_poly.pdbx_strand_id
1 'polypeptide(L)'
;DWLRYLENLGRLRLLIQQVSMFFAQVASGVEPAAGKVELTVLMAKASQMLRNLIEGSKAEGIPAPPTQEIVLQLQHAWEEWSYLETELTQVIRSNVIVPDMAERIAQLGAGILEQFEAVYRLC
;
A
#
# COMPACT_ATOMS: atom_id res chain seq x y z
N ASP A 1 -4.71 22.31 7.28
CA ASP A 1 -4.63 20.86 7.57
C ASP A 1 -4.16 19.98 6.40
N TRP A 2 -3.83 20.56 5.24
CA TRP A 2 -3.33 19.82 4.09
C TRP A 2 -1.95 19.17 4.29
N LEU A 3 -1.08 19.80 5.11
CA LEU A 3 0.21 19.24 5.49
C LEU A 3 0.07 17.84 6.13
N ARG A 4 -0.89 17.68 7.05
CA ARG A 4 -1.17 16.40 7.70
C ARG A 4 -1.65 15.34 6.70
N TYR A 5 -2.39 15.74 5.67
CA TYR A 5 -2.78 14.85 4.59
C TYR A 5 -1.54 14.34 3.82
N LEU A 6 -0.66 15.25 3.41
CA LEU A 6 0.59 14.91 2.70
C LEU A 6 1.55 14.06 3.54
N GLU A 7 1.60 14.30 4.86
CA GLU A 7 2.34 13.45 5.80
C GLU A 7 1.79 12.02 5.83
N ASN A 8 0.46 11.84 5.85
CA ASN A 8 -0.16 10.52 5.80
C ASN A 8 0.06 9.84 4.45
N LEU A 9 0.00 10.57 3.34
CA LEU A 9 0.36 10.04 2.02
C LEU A 9 1.83 9.59 1.97
N GLY A 10 2.74 10.36 2.58
CA GLY A 10 4.15 10.01 2.70
C GLY A 10 4.39 8.76 3.55
N ARG A 11 3.65 8.61 4.64
CA ARG A 11 3.66 7.37 5.45
C ARG A 11 3.13 6.18 4.68
N LEU A 12 2.07 6.36 3.90
CA LEU A 12 1.51 5.29 3.08
C LEU A 12 2.51 4.79 2.03
N ARG A 13 3.27 5.69 1.40
CA ARG A 13 4.36 5.31 0.50
C ARG A 13 5.40 4.43 1.18
N LEU A 14 5.81 4.80 2.39
CA LEU A 14 6.75 3.98 3.16
C LEU A 14 6.17 2.60 3.47
N LEU A 15 4.88 2.51 3.84
CA LEU A 15 4.22 1.22 4.07
C LEU A 15 4.23 0.34 2.82
N ILE A 16 3.92 0.87 1.63
CA ILE A 16 3.96 0.11 0.38
C ILE A 16 5.37 -0.43 0.11
N GLN A 17 6.40 0.39 0.33
CA GLN A 17 7.79 -0.07 0.17
C GLN A 17 8.18 -1.14 1.21
N GLN A 18 7.72 -1.00 2.45
CA GLN A 18 7.95 -1.99 3.50
C GLN A 18 7.26 -3.33 3.18
N VAL A 19 6.06 -3.29 2.61
CA VAL A 19 5.36 -4.49 2.13
C VAL A 19 6.21 -5.24 1.10
N SER A 20 6.74 -4.54 0.09
CA SER A 20 7.63 -5.16 -0.91
C SER A 20 8.90 -5.73 -0.30
N MET A 21 9.50 -5.02 0.67
CA MET A 21 10.68 -5.50 1.39
C MET A 21 10.41 -6.79 2.18
N PHE A 22 9.35 -6.83 2.98
CA PHE A 22 9.01 -8.02 3.77
C PHE A 22 8.58 -9.19 2.88
N PHE A 23 7.91 -8.93 1.75
CA PHE A 23 7.67 -9.95 0.75
C PHE A 23 8.98 -10.55 0.26
N ALA A 24 9.97 -9.72 -0.11
CA ALA A 24 11.27 -10.21 -0.59
C ALA A 24 12.01 -11.02 0.48
N GLN A 25 11.92 -10.64 1.77
CA GLN A 25 12.46 -11.44 2.87
C GLN A 25 11.81 -12.81 2.97
N VAL A 26 10.46 -12.87 2.96
CA VAL A 26 9.70 -14.12 2.99
C VAL A 26 10.05 -15.00 1.78
N ALA A 27 10.09 -14.42 0.58
CA ALA A 27 10.42 -15.12 -0.65
C ALA A 27 11.85 -15.65 -0.67
N SER A 28 12.79 -14.96 -0.02
CA SER A 28 14.19 -15.38 0.12
C SER A 28 14.41 -16.36 1.27
N GLY A 29 13.36 -16.74 2.01
CA GLY A 29 13.46 -17.65 3.15
C GLY A 29 14.10 -17.03 4.40
N VAL A 30 14.23 -15.70 4.46
CA VAL A 30 14.74 -14.98 5.62
C VAL A 30 13.60 -14.78 6.61
N GLU A 31 13.66 -15.49 7.74
CA GLU A 31 12.65 -15.46 8.82
C GLU A 31 11.18 -15.45 8.31
N PRO A 32 10.77 -16.40 7.44
CA PRO A 32 9.51 -16.30 6.70
C PRO A 32 8.27 -16.28 7.61
N ALA A 33 8.33 -16.91 8.78
CA ALA A 33 7.24 -16.86 9.75
C ALA A 33 7.05 -15.45 10.32
N ALA A 34 8.13 -14.80 10.77
CA ALA A 34 8.08 -13.43 11.27
C ALA A 34 7.72 -12.43 10.16
N GLY A 35 8.30 -12.59 8.96
CA GLY A 35 8.00 -11.76 7.81
C GLY A 35 6.52 -11.82 7.39
N LYS A 36 5.88 -12.99 7.46
CA LYS A 36 4.44 -13.13 7.18
C LYS A 36 3.55 -12.42 8.20
N VAL A 37 3.95 -12.44 9.48
CA VAL A 37 3.25 -11.69 10.54
C VAL A 37 3.35 -10.19 10.26
N GLU A 38 4.55 -9.68 9.97
CA GLU A 38 4.77 -8.28 9.64
C GLU A 38 4.02 -7.85 8.37
N LEU A 39 4.04 -8.66 7.31
CA LEU A 39 3.25 -8.42 6.10
C LEU A 39 1.76 -8.24 6.42
N THR A 40 1.19 -9.11 7.24
CA THR A 40 -0.22 -9.04 7.65
C THR A 40 -0.54 -7.71 8.34
N VAL A 41 0.35 -7.28 9.25
CA VAL A 41 0.21 -6.01 9.97
C VAL A 41 0.33 -4.81 9.04
N LEU A 42 1.32 -4.82 8.14
CA LEU A 42 1.55 -3.74 7.18
C LEU A 42 0.40 -3.61 6.18
N MET A 43 -0.12 -4.74 5.69
CA MET A 43 -1.29 -4.77 4.80
C MET A 43 -2.50 -4.11 5.48
N ALA A 44 -2.84 -4.52 6.70
CA ALA A 44 -3.96 -3.92 7.43
C ALA A 44 -3.79 -2.40 7.65
N LYS A 45 -2.57 -1.96 7.98
CA LYS A 45 -2.26 -0.53 8.15
C LYS A 45 -2.38 0.25 6.84
N ALA A 46 -1.85 -0.29 5.74
CA ALA A 46 -1.90 0.34 4.43
C ALA A 46 -3.35 0.45 3.92
N SER A 47 -4.14 -0.64 4.01
CA SER A 47 -5.57 -0.65 3.67
C SER A 47 -6.34 0.44 4.44
N GLN A 48 -6.16 0.50 5.76
CA GLN A 48 -6.86 1.49 6.58
C GLN A 48 -6.44 2.92 6.26
N MET A 49 -5.15 3.17 6.06
CA MET A 49 -4.65 4.53 5.78
C MET A 49 -5.05 5.00 4.37
N LEU A 50 -5.01 4.13 3.36
CA LEU A 50 -5.46 4.47 2.02
C LEU A 50 -6.95 4.82 2.02
N ARG A 51 -7.78 4.03 2.72
CA ARG A 51 -9.20 4.34 2.90
C ARG A 51 -9.43 5.68 3.60
N ASN A 52 -8.68 5.95 4.67
CA ASN A 52 -8.77 7.24 5.37
C ASN A 52 -8.34 8.43 4.49
N LEU A 53 -7.40 8.24 3.57
CA LEU A 53 -7.00 9.27 2.61
C LEU A 53 -8.09 9.51 1.56
N ILE A 54 -8.81 8.46 1.12
CA ILE A 54 -9.92 8.58 0.16
C ILE A 54 -11.13 9.27 0.78
N GLU A 55 -11.55 8.84 1.97
CA GLU A 55 -12.80 9.27 2.61
C GLU A 55 -12.61 10.48 3.54
N GLY A 56 -11.37 10.77 3.95
CA GLY A 56 -11.09 11.56 5.14
C GLY A 56 -11.37 10.76 6.43
N SER A 57 -10.78 11.18 7.54
CA SER A 57 -11.02 10.62 8.87
C SER A 57 -10.93 11.68 9.94
N LYS A 58 -12.07 12.00 10.57
CA LYS A 58 -12.10 12.93 11.71
C LYS A 58 -11.34 12.39 12.92
N ALA A 59 -11.42 11.08 13.16
CA ALA A 59 -10.73 10.43 14.29
C ALA A 59 -9.20 10.55 14.15
N GLU A 60 -8.70 10.37 12.93
CA GLU A 60 -7.26 10.46 12.63
C GLU A 60 -6.81 11.88 12.21
N GLY A 61 -7.72 12.86 12.24
CA GLY A 61 -7.47 14.23 11.81
C GLY A 61 -7.03 14.35 10.35
N ILE A 62 -7.46 13.43 9.49
CA ILE A 62 -7.16 13.43 8.05
C ILE A 62 -8.32 14.12 7.33
N PRO A 63 -8.12 15.29 6.68
CA PRO A 63 -9.17 15.91 5.90
C PRO A 63 -9.51 15.05 4.67
N ALA A 64 -10.74 15.16 4.17
CA ALA A 64 -11.07 14.59 2.88
C ALA A 64 -10.26 15.26 1.75
N PRO A 65 -10.02 14.57 0.62
CA PRO A 65 -9.32 15.16 -0.51
C PRO A 65 -10.00 16.45 -1.02
N PRO A 66 -9.24 17.49 -1.40
CA PRO A 66 -9.79 18.79 -1.78
C PRO A 66 -10.36 18.83 -3.20
N THR A 67 -9.97 17.88 -4.07
CA THR A 67 -10.42 17.80 -5.46
C THR A 67 -10.80 16.39 -5.86
N GLN A 68 -11.68 16.27 -6.86
CA GLN A 68 -12.09 14.98 -7.40
C GLN A 68 -10.93 14.27 -8.10
N GLU A 69 -9.99 15.00 -8.73
CA GLU A 69 -8.81 14.40 -9.36
C GLU A 69 -7.97 13.63 -8.34
N ILE A 70 -7.76 14.17 -7.14
CA ILE A 70 -7.01 13.48 -6.07
C ILE A 70 -7.76 12.22 -5.61
N VAL A 71 -9.09 12.29 -5.47
CA VAL A 71 -9.92 11.11 -5.13
C VAL A 71 -9.72 10.01 -6.18
N LEU A 72 -9.76 10.36 -7.48
CA LEU A 72 -9.61 9.39 -8.57
C LEU A 72 -8.24 8.71 -8.55
N GLN A 73 -7.15 9.46 -8.33
CA GLN A 73 -5.82 8.85 -8.20
C GLN A 73 -5.76 7.86 -7.04
N LEU A 74 -6.35 8.21 -5.89
CA LEU A 74 -6.39 7.31 -4.74
C LEU A 74 -7.29 6.09 -4.95
N GLN A 75 -8.37 6.22 -5.73
CA GLN A 75 -9.22 5.09 -6.11
C GLN A 75 -8.47 4.12 -7.03
N HIS A 76 -7.69 4.61 -8.01
CA HIS A 76 -6.82 3.74 -8.80
C HIS A 76 -5.78 3.04 -7.92
N ALA A 77 -5.16 3.76 -6.99
CA ALA A 77 -4.25 3.17 -6.01
C ALA A 77 -4.95 2.08 -5.16
N TRP A 78 -6.23 2.27 -4.82
CA TRP A 78 -7.02 1.27 -4.09
C TRP A 78 -7.29 0.00 -4.90
N GLU A 79 -7.58 0.16 -6.19
CA GLU A 79 -7.77 -0.97 -7.10
C GLU A 79 -6.47 -1.80 -7.22
N GLU A 80 -5.34 -1.16 -7.49
CA GLU A 80 -4.03 -1.83 -7.54
C GLU A 80 -3.64 -2.45 -6.19
N TRP A 81 -3.91 -1.75 -5.09
CA TRP A 81 -3.72 -2.28 -3.75
C TRP A 81 -4.55 -3.55 -3.51
N SER A 82 -5.80 -3.61 -3.99
CA SER A 82 -6.65 -4.80 -3.82
C SER A 82 -6.09 -6.03 -4.55
N TYR A 83 -5.49 -5.83 -5.72
CA TYR A 83 -4.78 -6.90 -6.42
C TYR A 83 -3.51 -7.31 -5.67
N LEU A 84 -2.74 -6.33 -5.19
CA LEU A 84 -1.52 -6.58 -4.42
C LEU A 84 -1.81 -7.34 -3.12
N GLU A 85 -2.86 -6.94 -2.39
CA GLU A 85 -3.30 -7.59 -1.15
C GLU A 85 -3.69 -9.05 -1.39
N THR A 86 -4.29 -9.34 -2.55
CA THR A 86 -4.64 -10.71 -2.96
C THR A 86 -3.39 -11.58 -3.17
N GLU A 87 -2.39 -11.09 -3.91
CA GLU A 87 -1.12 -11.80 -4.12
C GLU A 87 -0.39 -12.03 -2.79
N LEU A 88 -0.30 -11.01 -1.93
CA LEU A 88 0.36 -11.10 -0.63
C LEU A 88 -0.38 -12.05 0.33
N THR A 89 -1.71 -12.09 0.27
CA THR A 89 -2.50 -13.06 1.06
C THR A 89 -2.19 -14.49 0.64
N GLN A 90 -1.94 -14.74 -0.64
CA GLN A 90 -1.48 -16.06 -1.10
C GLN A 90 -0.10 -16.39 -0.54
N VAL A 91 0.83 -15.43 -0.53
CA VAL A 91 2.17 -15.58 0.08
C VAL A 91 2.08 -15.88 1.57
N ILE A 92 1.17 -15.25 2.30
CA ILE A 92 0.99 -15.51 3.73
C ILE A 92 0.48 -16.94 3.95
N ARG A 93 -0.52 -17.37 3.18
CA ARG A 93 -1.17 -18.68 3.33
C ARG A 93 -0.34 -19.85 2.80
N SER A 94 0.49 -19.63 1.78
CA SER A 94 1.28 -20.64 1.09
C SER A 94 2.77 -20.49 1.41
N ASN A 95 3.54 -21.58 1.43
CA ASN A 95 5.01 -21.50 1.42
C ASN A 95 5.58 -21.58 0.00
N VAL A 96 4.71 -21.58 -1.02
CA VAL A 96 5.10 -21.63 -2.43
C VAL A 96 4.97 -20.23 -3.03
N ILE A 97 6.10 -19.69 -3.47
CA ILE A 97 6.18 -18.49 -4.29
C ILE A 97 6.28 -18.94 -5.75
N VAL A 98 5.32 -18.59 -6.59
CA VAL A 98 5.40 -18.90 -8.02
C VAL A 98 6.33 -17.91 -8.73
N PRO A 99 7.03 -18.32 -9.81
CA PRO A 99 8.09 -17.52 -10.43
C PRO A 99 7.70 -16.06 -10.76
N ASP A 100 6.49 -15.85 -11.25
CA ASP A 100 6.04 -14.52 -11.71
C ASP A 100 5.40 -13.67 -10.59
N MET A 101 5.25 -14.22 -9.38
CA MET A 101 4.59 -13.52 -8.26
C MET A 101 5.39 -12.30 -7.80
N ALA A 102 6.71 -12.42 -7.76
CA ALA A 102 7.59 -11.32 -7.37
C ALA A 102 7.50 -10.15 -8.36
N GLU A 103 7.43 -10.45 -9.66
CA GLU A 103 7.25 -9.44 -10.70
C GLU A 103 5.89 -8.74 -10.57
N ARG A 104 4.79 -9.50 -10.41
CA ARG A 104 3.45 -8.91 -10.21
C ARG A 104 3.38 -8.00 -8.98
N ILE A 105 3.92 -8.46 -7.85
CA ILE A 105 3.96 -7.68 -6.60
C ILE A 105 4.76 -6.39 -6.80
N ALA A 106 5.90 -6.46 -7.49
CA ALA A 106 6.72 -5.28 -7.79
C ALA A 106 5.99 -4.29 -8.71
N GLN A 107 5.33 -4.79 -9.77
CA GLN A 107 4.56 -3.96 -10.71
C GLN A 107 3.39 -3.26 -10.02
N LEU A 108 2.60 -3.98 -9.23
CA LEU A 108 1.48 -3.42 -8.48
C LEU A 108 1.95 -2.40 -7.45
N GLY A 109 3.02 -2.69 -6.71
CA GLY A 109 3.60 -1.72 -5.78
C GLY A 109 4.09 -0.45 -6.47
N ALA A 110 4.71 -0.57 -7.65
CA ALA A 110 5.18 0.57 -8.44
C ALA A 110 4.03 1.44 -8.96
N GLY A 111 2.95 0.83 -9.46
CA GLY A 111 1.76 1.55 -9.91
C GLY A 111 1.14 2.39 -8.79
N ILE A 112 1.04 1.83 -7.58
CA ILE A 112 0.46 2.53 -6.43
C ILE A 112 1.31 3.77 -6.10
N LEU A 113 2.64 3.62 -6.13
CA LEU A 113 3.55 4.75 -5.90
C LEU A 113 3.44 5.81 -7.00
N GLU A 114 3.19 5.42 -8.25
CA GLU A 114 2.94 6.36 -9.36
C GLU A 114 1.65 7.16 -9.13
N GLN A 115 0.57 6.52 -8.68
CA GLN A 115 -0.66 7.24 -8.31
C GLN A 115 -0.41 8.25 -7.18
N PHE A 116 0.43 7.90 -6.20
CA PHE A 116 0.79 8.83 -5.12
C PHE A 116 1.64 10.00 -5.61
N GLU A 117 2.57 9.78 -6.55
CA GLU A 117 3.29 10.86 -7.24
C GLU A 117 2.34 11.80 -7.98
N ALA A 118 1.33 11.26 -8.66
CA ALA A 118 0.32 12.06 -9.32
C ALA A 118 -0.44 12.96 -8.34
N VAL A 119 -0.78 12.45 -7.14
CA VAL A 119 -1.39 13.29 -6.08
C VAL A 119 -0.47 14.44 -5.68
N TYR A 120 0.84 14.20 -5.46
CA TYR A 120 1.77 15.27 -5.12
C TYR A 120 1.86 16.37 -6.20
N ARG A 121 1.68 16.02 -7.48
CA ARG A 121 1.70 17.00 -8.58
C ARG A 121 0.44 17.85 -8.67
N LEU A 122 -0.65 17.41 -8.04
CA LEU A 122 -1.92 18.13 -7.95
C LEU A 122 -1.98 19.08 -6.73
N CYS A 123 -0.93 19.09 -5.90
CA CYS A 123 -0.79 19.92 -4.70
C CYS A 123 -0.02 21.20 -5.01
#